data_AF-A0A7K9VAY3-F1
#
_entry.id   AF-A0A7K9VAY3-F1
#
_cell.length_a   1.000
_cell.length_b   1.000
_cell.length_c   1.000
_cell.angle_alpha   90.00
_cell.angle_beta   90.00
_cell.angle_gamma   90.00
#
_symmetry.space_group_name_H-M   'P 1'
#
loop_
_entity.id
_entity.type
_entity.pdbx_description
1 polymer ?
#
loop_
_entity_poly.entity_id
_entity_poly.type
_entity_poly.pdbx_seq_one_letter_code
_entity_poly.pdbx_strand_id
1 'polypeptide(L)'
;MDVAASEFCRDGRYDLDFKSPPDPKRLISGEQLGQLYQSFIKNYPVVSIEDPFDQDDWEGWQRFLAQVDIQVVGDDLTVTNPRRIQRAAELHACNCLLLKVNQIGSVTESIQACKLAQSHGWGVMVSHRSGETEDTFIADLVVGLCTGQIKTGAPCRSERLAKYNQLMR
;
A
#
# COMPACT_ATOMS: atom_id res chain seq x y z
N MET A 1 -2.73 7.53 3.18
CA MET A 1 -3.45 7.70 1.90
C MET A 1 -3.19 6.47 1.08
N ASP A 2 -4.17 6.00 0.33
CA ASP A 2 -3.96 4.99 -0.71
C ASP A 2 -4.26 5.67 -2.03
N VAL A 3 -3.23 5.79 -2.85
CA VAL A 3 -3.29 6.49 -4.11
C VAL A 3 -3.74 5.55 -5.22
N ALA A 4 -3.31 4.28 -5.19
CA ALA A 4 -3.50 3.31 -6.27
C ALA A 4 -3.06 3.88 -7.64
N ALA A 5 -1.84 4.42 -7.72
CA ALA A 5 -1.39 5.18 -8.89
C ALA A 5 -1.33 4.37 -10.20
N SER A 6 -1.18 3.05 -10.12
CA SER A 6 -1.28 2.14 -11.26
C SER A 6 -2.59 2.31 -12.04
N GLU A 7 -3.71 2.61 -11.37
CA GLU A 7 -5.03 2.78 -12.01
C GLU A 7 -5.07 3.96 -12.99
N PHE A 8 -4.24 4.96 -12.72
CA PHE A 8 -4.19 6.20 -13.50
C PHE A 8 -2.83 6.47 -14.15
N CYS A 9 -1.93 5.47 -14.16
CA CYS A 9 -0.72 5.51 -14.96
C CYS A 9 -1.05 5.35 -16.46
N ARG A 10 -0.53 6.24 -17.31
CA ARG A 10 -0.70 6.26 -18.77
C ARG A 10 0.66 6.58 -19.40
N ASP A 11 1.25 5.61 -20.09
CA ASP A 11 2.53 5.75 -20.82
C ASP A 11 3.66 6.36 -19.96
N GLY A 12 3.81 5.89 -18.70
CA GLY A 12 4.83 6.38 -17.76
C GLY A 12 4.57 7.77 -17.17
N ARG A 13 3.36 8.30 -17.36
CA ARG A 13 2.85 9.53 -16.73
C ARG A 13 1.56 9.23 -15.98
N TYR A 14 1.05 10.22 -15.25
CA TYR A 14 -0.08 10.03 -14.34
C TYR A 14 -1.23 10.97 -14.66
N ASP A 15 -2.44 10.40 -14.74
CA ASP A 15 -3.67 11.12 -15.04
C ASP A 15 -4.54 11.29 -13.79
N LEU A 16 -4.38 12.43 -13.09
CA LEU A 16 -5.16 12.69 -11.87
C LEU A 16 -6.68 12.85 -12.10
N ASP A 17 -7.13 12.86 -13.37
CA ASP A 17 -8.53 12.94 -13.77
C ASP A 17 -8.93 11.75 -14.67
N PHE A 18 -8.33 10.58 -14.47
CA PHE A 18 -8.51 9.37 -15.30
C PHE A 18 -9.96 8.86 -15.46
N LYS A 19 -10.89 9.31 -14.61
CA LYS A 19 -12.32 8.95 -14.68
C LYS A 19 -13.10 9.81 -15.68
N SER A 20 -12.50 10.90 -16.14
CA SER A 20 -13.01 11.76 -17.20
C SER A 20 -12.44 11.30 -18.55
N PRO A 21 -13.07 11.68 -19.68
CA PRO A 21 -12.53 11.36 -21.01
C PRO A 21 -11.03 11.68 -21.14
N PRO A 22 -10.22 10.82 -21.81
CA PRO A 22 -8.78 11.00 -21.85
C PRO A 22 -8.34 12.34 -22.47
N ASP A 23 -7.45 13.06 -21.79
CA ASP A 23 -6.78 14.25 -22.32
C ASP A 23 -5.27 14.19 -22.01
N PRO A 24 -4.40 13.93 -23.00
CA PRO A 24 -2.96 13.83 -22.78
C PRO A 24 -2.30 15.09 -22.21
N LYS A 25 -2.94 16.26 -22.31
CA LYS A 25 -2.38 17.54 -21.81
C LYS A 25 -2.39 17.65 -20.29
N ARG A 26 -3.21 16.84 -19.60
CA ARG A 26 -3.31 16.83 -18.13
C ARG A 26 -2.34 15.85 -17.47
N LEU A 27 -1.65 15.02 -18.25
CA LEU A 27 -0.71 14.03 -17.74
C LEU A 27 0.48 14.71 -17.07
N ILE A 28 0.77 14.31 -15.84
CA ILE A 28 1.92 14.78 -15.07
C ILE A 28 2.99 13.69 -14.96
N SER A 29 4.26 14.07 -14.82
CA SER A 29 5.34 13.11 -14.60
C SER A 29 5.33 12.55 -13.17
N GLY A 30 6.03 11.43 -12.95
CA GLY A 30 6.27 10.91 -11.60
C GLY A 30 6.96 11.93 -10.68
N GLU A 31 7.86 12.76 -11.20
CA GLU A 31 8.48 13.84 -10.43
C GLU A 31 7.46 14.90 -9.96
N GLN A 32 6.57 15.34 -10.86
CA GLN A 32 5.50 16.28 -10.51
C GLN A 32 4.54 15.68 -9.48
N LEU A 33 4.23 14.38 -9.61
CA LEU A 33 3.38 13.66 -8.67
C LEU A 33 4.04 13.52 -7.28
N GLY A 34 5.33 13.19 -7.23
CA GLY A 34 6.11 13.16 -6.00
C GLY A 34 6.19 14.52 -5.30
N GLN A 35 6.33 15.61 -6.05
CA GLN A 35 6.27 16.98 -5.51
C GLN A 35 4.88 17.32 -4.94
N LEU A 36 3.80 16.86 -5.59
CA LEU A 36 2.44 17.01 -5.08
C LEU A 36 2.28 16.30 -3.72
N TYR A 37 2.76 15.07 -3.58
CA TYR A 37 2.72 14.37 -2.29
C TYR A 37 3.54 15.06 -1.21
N GLN A 38 4.73 15.57 -1.53
CA GLN A 38 5.52 16.37 -0.58
C GLN A 38 4.74 17.60 -0.10
N SER A 39 3.98 18.25 -0.99
CA SER A 39 3.08 19.34 -0.60
C SER A 39 1.98 18.87 0.36
N PHE A 40 1.45 17.66 0.19
CA PHE A 40 0.46 17.10 1.12
C PHE A 40 1.07 16.78 2.48
N ILE A 41 2.27 16.18 2.52
CA ILE A 41 3.00 15.88 3.76
C ILE A 41 3.34 17.19 4.50
N LYS A 42 3.69 18.25 3.77
CA LYS A 42 3.98 19.56 4.37
C LYS A 42 2.75 20.24 4.97
N ASN A 43 1.60 20.13 4.31
CA ASN A 43 0.41 20.92 4.63
C ASN A 43 -0.62 20.16 5.49
N TYR A 44 -0.51 18.83 5.58
CA TYR A 44 -1.43 17.96 6.30
C TYR A 44 -0.65 16.91 7.10
N PRO A 45 -1.21 16.36 8.19
CA PRO A 45 -0.54 15.34 9.00
C PRO A 45 -0.55 13.96 8.33
N VAL A 46 -0.06 13.89 7.09
CA VAL A 46 0.05 12.64 6.32
C VAL A 46 1.26 11.87 6.82
N VAL A 47 1.01 10.73 7.46
CA VAL A 47 2.06 9.86 8.04
C VAL A 47 2.30 8.59 7.23
N SER A 48 1.46 8.31 6.24
CA SER A 48 1.51 7.08 5.45
C SER A 48 0.93 7.29 4.06
N ILE A 49 1.64 6.86 3.01
CA ILE A 49 1.18 6.87 1.61
C ILE A 49 1.42 5.48 1.00
N GLU A 50 0.37 4.89 0.46
CA GLU A 50 0.32 3.59 -0.22
C GLU A 50 0.21 3.80 -1.73
N ASP A 51 0.97 3.01 -2.49
CA ASP A 51 1.04 3.03 -3.96
C ASP A 51 1.12 4.43 -4.61
N PRO A 52 2.11 5.28 -4.21
CA PRO A 52 2.28 6.62 -4.77
C PRO A 52 2.57 6.65 -6.27
N PHE A 53 3.13 5.56 -6.83
CA PHE A 53 3.50 5.41 -8.23
C PHE A 53 3.00 4.07 -8.78
N ASP A 54 3.06 3.93 -10.09
CA ASP A 54 2.74 2.67 -10.78
C ASP A 54 3.56 1.51 -10.22
N GLN A 55 2.97 0.32 -10.24
CA GLN A 55 3.56 -0.92 -9.73
C GLN A 55 4.94 -1.26 -10.36
N ASP A 56 5.26 -0.76 -11.55
CA ASP A 56 6.53 -1.00 -12.23
C ASP A 56 7.40 0.27 -12.40
N ASP A 57 6.99 1.42 -11.85
CA ASP A 57 7.77 2.67 -11.81
C ASP A 57 8.81 2.67 -10.67
N TRP A 58 9.69 1.67 -10.66
CA TRP A 58 10.68 1.47 -9.60
C TRP A 58 11.57 2.69 -9.32
N GLU A 59 11.84 3.52 -10.31
CA GLU A 59 12.64 4.75 -10.14
C GLU A 59 11.86 5.82 -9.37
N GLY A 60 10.57 6.01 -9.70
CA GLY A 60 9.69 6.93 -8.97
C GLY A 60 9.59 6.57 -7.48
N TRP A 61 9.38 5.30 -7.17
CA TRP A 61 9.34 4.79 -5.79
C TRP A 61 10.63 5.11 -5.01
N GLN A 62 11.78 4.74 -5.57
CA GLN A 62 13.10 4.98 -4.94
C GLN A 62 13.36 6.46 -4.67
N ARG A 63 13.13 7.28 -5.70
CA ARG A 63 13.35 8.73 -5.62
C ARG A 63 12.47 9.37 -4.56
N PHE A 64 11.22 8.93 -4.46
CA PHE A 64 10.29 9.46 -3.47
C PHE A 64 10.63 9.02 -2.05
N LEU A 65 10.92 7.72 -1.83
CA LEU A 65 11.28 7.23 -0.50
C LEU A 65 12.52 7.95 0.05
N ALA A 66 13.51 8.24 -0.81
CA ALA A 66 14.71 8.99 -0.42
C ALA A 66 14.44 10.44 0.02
N GLN A 67 13.25 10.99 -0.24
CA GLN A 67 12.90 12.39 0.00
C GLN A 67 11.91 12.59 1.15
N VAL A 68 11.37 11.51 1.73
CA VAL A 68 10.32 11.58 2.74
C VAL A 68 10.66 10.72 3.96
N ASP A 69 10.27 11.19 5.14
CA ASP A 69 10.42 10.48 6.42
C ASP A 69 9.03 10.06 6.95
N ILE A 70 8.28 9.37 6.09
CA ILE A 70 6.96 8.82 6.42
C ILE A 70 6.88 7.35 6.00
N GLN A 71 5.80 6.67 6.38
CA GLN A 71 5.54 5.34 5.87
C GLN A 71 5.17 5.40 4.38
N VAL A 72 5.85 4.61 3.56
CA VAL A 72 5.55 4.36 2.14
C VAL A 72 5.21 2.89 2.00
N VAL A 73 3.96 2.60 1.64
CA VAL A 73 3.41 1.24 1.62
C VAL A 73 3.37 0.71 0.19
N GLY A 74 3.96 -0.46 -0.04
CA GLY A 74 3.82 -1.19 -1.30
C GLY A 74 2.67 -2.19 -1.26
N ASP A 75 1.63 -1.96 -2.06
CA ASP A 75 0.52 -2.87 -2.30
C ASP A 75 0.64 -3.54 -3.66
N ASP A 76 0.26 -2.89 -4.76
CA ASP A 76 0.41 -3.43 -6.12
C ASP A 76 1.90 -3.55 -6.53
N LEU A 77 2.77 -2.71 -5.95
CA LEU A 77 4.22 -2.86 -6.11
C LEU A 77 4.71 -4.23 -5.65
N THR A 78 4.13 -4.80 -4.58
CA THR A 78 4.66 -6.02 -3.95
C THR A 78 3.73 -7.22 -4.10
N VAL A 79 2.42 -7.02 -4.25
CA VAL A 79 1.34 -8.02 -4.34
C VAL A 79 1.49 -9.17 -3.33
N THR A 80 1.94 -8.87 -2.11
CA THR A 80 2.24 -9.87 -1.07
C THR A 80 3.18 -11.00 -1.59
N ASN A 81 3.99 -10.74 -2.62
CA ASN A 81 4.85 -11.72 -3.28
C ASN A 81 6.30 -11.59 -2.80
N PRO A 82 6.89 -12.64 -2.20
CA PRO A 82 8.26 -12.58 -1.66
C PRO A 82 9.32 -12.09 -2.65
N ARG A 83 9.22 -12.40 -3.95
CA ARG A 83 10.20 -11.94 -4.96
C ARG A 83 10.12 -10.43 -5.19
N ARG A 84 8.90 -9.86 -5.23
CA ARG A 84 8.72 -8.42 -5.40
C ARG A 84 9.06 -7.66 -4.12
N ILE A 85 8.76 -8.24 -2.95
CA ILE A 85 9.20 -7.71 -1.65
C ILE A 85 10.72 -7.64 -1.59
N GLN A 86 11.41 -8.74 -1.93
CA GLN A 86 12.87 -8.78 -1.96
C GLN A 86 13.45 -7.70 -2.87
N ARG A 87 12.94 -7.57 -4.10
CA ARG A 87 13.37 -6.52 -5.03
C ARG A 87 13.10 -5.12 -4.48
N ALA A 88 11.93 -4.89 -3.89
CA ALA A 88 11.56 -3.59 -3.33
C ALA A 88 12.42 -3.21 -2.12
N ALA A 89 12.85 -4.20 -1.32
CA ALA A 89 13.82 -4.01 -0.25
C ALA A 89 15.22 -3.68 -0.79
N GLU A 90 15.71 -4.43 -1.77
CA GLU A 90 17.02 -4.21 -2.40
C GLU A 90 17.13 -2.85 -3.09
N LEU A 91 16.04 -2.40 -3.70
CA LEU A 91 15.99 -1.10 -4.36
C LEU A 91 15.68 0.05 -3.41
N HIS A 92 15.28 -0.20 -2.15
CA HIS A 92 14.74 0.84 -1.26
C HIS A 92 13.54 1.57 -1.90
N ALA A 93 12.58 0.80 -2.42
CA ALA A 93 11.39 1.34 -3.10
C ALA A 93 10.28 1.75 -2.11
N CYS A 94 10.10 1.00 -1.01
CA CYS A 94 9.15 1.33 0.05
C CYS A 94 9.69 0.88 1.41
N ASN A 95 8.98 1.19 2.51
CA ASN A 95 9.38 0.81 3.87
C ASN A 95 8.24 0.15 4.66
N CYS A 96 7.15 -0.21 3.97
CA CYS A 96 6.04 -0.94 4.54
C CYS A 96 5.40 -1.85 3.48
N LEU A 97 5.01 -3.06 3.89
CA LEU A 97 4.23 -4.00 3.09
C LEU A 97 2.74 -3.82 3.38
N LEU A 98 1.89 -3.74 2.34
CA LEU A 98 0.48 -4.05 2.51
C LEU A 98 0.27 -5.56 2.32
N LEU A 99 -0.21 -6.25 3.37
CA LEU A 99 -0.36 -7.70 3.35
C LEU A 99 -1.81 -8.08 3.07
N LYS A 100 -2.06 -8.69 1.91
CA LYS A 100 -3.34 -9.25 1.50
C LYS A 100 -3.18 -10.75 1.24
N VAL A 101 -3.72 -11.57 2.13
CA VAL A 101 -3.56 -13.03 2.10
C VAL A 101 -3.95 -13.64 0.75
N ASN A 102 -5.00 -13.09 0.12
CA ASN A 102 -5.51 -13.62 -1.14
C ASN A 102 -4.73 -13.15 -2.39
N GLN A 103 -3.75 -12.25 -2.26
CA GLN A 103 -2.82 -11.96 -3.37
C GLN A 103 -1.80 -13.09 -3.55
N ILE A 104 -1.36 -13.72 -2.45
CA ILE A 104 -0.38 -14.82 -2.49
C ILE A 104 -1.04 -16.21 -2.42
N GLY A 105 -2.22 -16.30 -1.82
CA GLY A 105 -3.10 -17.47 -1.91
C GLY A 105 -2.99 -18.48 -0.76
N SER A 106 -2.04 -18.32 0.16
CA SER A 106 -1.96 -19.15 1.37
C SER A 106 -1.56 -18.36 2.63
N VAL A 107 -2.01 -18.87 3.78
CA VAL A 107 -1.65 -18.29 5.09
C VAL A 107 -0.15 -18.43 5.33
N THR A 108 0.45 -19.57 4.99
CA THR A 108 1.89 -19.82 5.17
C THR A 108 2.73 -18.81 4.39
N GLU A 109 2.43 -18.58 3.12
CA GLU A 109 3.18 -17.63 2.30
C GLU A 109 2.93 -16.18 2.75
N SER A 110 1.74 -15.87 3.25
CA SER A 110 1.45 -14.55 3.85
C SER A 110 2.31 -14.30 5.09
N ILE A 111 2.42 -15.29 5.99
CA ILE A 111 3.30 -15.19 7.16
C ILE A 111 4.76 -15.04 6.73
N GLN A 112 5.20 -15.77 5.70
CA GLN A 112 6.55 -15.64 5.15
C GLN A 112 6.81 -14.24 4.57
N ALA A 113 5.86 -13.68 3.81
CA ALA A 113 5.93 -12.32 3.28
C ALA A 113 6.01 -11.28 4.42
N CYS A 114 5.20 -11.43 5.47
CA CYS A 114 5.28 -10.59 6.67
C CYS A 114 6.67 -10.65 7.32
N LYS A 115 7.18 -11.86 7.58
CA LYS A 115 8.50 -12.06 8.20
C LYS A 115 9.63 -11.51 7.33
N LEU A 116 9.55 -11.66 6.02
CA LEU A 116 10.52 -11.11 5.09
C LEU A 116 10.55 -9.58 5.18
N ALA A 117 9.39 -8.92 5.10
CA ALA A 117 9.28 -7.48 5.25
C ALA A 117 9.85 -7.01 6.60
N GLN A 118 9.44 -7.64 7.71
CA GLN A 118 9.95 -7.32 9.05
C GLN A 118 11.47 -7.53 9.18
N SER A 119 12.05 -8.54 8.50
CA SER A 119 13.50 -8.77 8.52
C SER A 119 14.30 -7.67 7.82
N HIS A 120 13.67 -6.93 6.91
CA HIS A 120 14.22 -5.71 6.29
C HIS A 120 13.92 -4.43 7.08
N GLY A 121 13.37 -4.56 8.29
CA GLY A 121 12.99 -3.42 9.13
C GLY A 121 11.73 -2.69 8.67
N TRP A 122 10.93 -3.30 7.79
CA TRP A 122 9.70 -2.68 7.29
C TRP A 122 8.54 -2.83 8.27
N GLY A 123 7.64 -1.86 8.21
CA GLY A 123 6.28 -2.03 8.72
C GLY A 123 5.52 -3.06 7.89
N VAL A 124 4.48 -3.64 8.48
CA VAL A 124 3.50 -4.46 7.75
C VAL A 124 2.12 -3.94 8.12
N MET A 125 1.28 -3.70 7.14
CA MET A 125 -0.13 -3.35 7.33
C MET A 125 -0.99 -4.48 6.79
N VAL A 126 -1.63 -5.22 7.69
CA VAL A 126 -2.60 -6.23 7.28
C VAL A 126 -3.80 -5.53 6.66
N SER A 127 -4.26 -6.01 5.51
CA SER A 127 -5.30 -5.34 4.74
C SER A 127 -6.44 -6.26 4.37
N HIS A 128 -7.62 -5.68 4.36
CA HIS A 128 -8.80 -6.25 3.72
C HIS A 128 -8.72 -6.18 2.18
N ARG A 129 -9.80 -6.61 1.52
CA ARG A 129 -10.09 -6.33 0.11
C ARG A 129 -11.30 -5.42 -0.04
N SER A 130 -11.42 -4.77 -1.20
CA SER A 130 -12.58 -3.91 -1.51
C SER A 130 -13.90 -4.70 -1.47
N GLY A 131 -13.92 -5.91 -2.02
CA GLY A 131 -14.95 -6.92 -1.74
C GLY A 131 -14.56 -7.77 -0.53
N GLU A 132 -15.33 -7.69 0.54
CA GLU A 132 -15.10 -8.42 1.80
C GLU A 132 -16.35 -9.21 2.23
N THR A 133 -16.16 -10.10 3.20
CA THR A 133 -17.18 -10.95 3.82
C THR A 133 -17.29 -10.62 5.32
N GLU A 134 -18.15 -11.35 6.03
CA GLU A 134 -18.29 -11.29 7.49
C GLU A 134 -17.11 -11.94 8.26
N ASP A 135 -16.26 -12.71 7.57
CA ASP A 135 -15.13 -13.42 8.16
C ASP A 135 -14.17 -12.45 8.87
N THR A 136 -13.63 -12.82 10.04
CA THR A 136 -12.78 -11.91 10.84
C THR A 136 -11.30 -12.30 10.84
N PHE A 137 -10.87 -13.22 9.99
CA PHE A 137 -9.52 -13.81 9.98
C PHE A 137 -8.41 -12.77 10.08
N ILE A 138 -8.50 -11.67 9.33
CA ILE A 138 -7.45 -10.65 9.32
C ILE A 138 -7.33 -9.85 10.63
N ALA A 139 -8.36 -9.84 11.48
CA ALA A 139 -8.30 -9.25 12.82
C ALA A 139 -7.41 -10.09 13.75
N ASP A 140 -7.57 -11.41 13.74
CA ASP A 140 -6.71 -12.32 14.49
C ASP A 140 -5.30 -12.38 13.87
N LEU A 141 -5.20 -12.29 12.53
CA LEU A 141 -3.93 -12.28 11.81
C LEU A 141 -3.07 -11.06 12.18
N VAL A 142 -3.64 -9.85 12.22
CA VAL A 142 -2.86 -8.63 12.55
C VAL A 142 -2.29 -8.71 13.96
N VAL A 143 -3.06 -9.29 14.91
CA VAL A 143 -2.62 -9.52 16.29
C VAL A 143 -1.53 -10.60 16.33
N GLY A 144 -1.77 -11.76 15.72
CA GLY A 144 -0.83 -12.88 15.72
C GLY A 144 0.50 -12.59 15.02
N LEU A 145 0.49 -11.71 14.01
CA LEU A 145 1.69 -11.24 13.31
C LEU A 145 2.36 -10.04 14.02
N CYS A 146 1.76 -9.49 15.07
CA CYS A 146 2.26 -8.34 15.83
C CYS A 146 2.65 -7.15 14.95
N THR A 147 1.85 -6.84 13.92
CA THR A 147 2.24 -5.83 12.91
C THR A 147 1.94 -4.40 13.33
N GLY A 148 1.05 -4.20 14.31
CA GLY A 148 0.72 -2.90 14.88
C GLY A 148 -0.24 -2.04 14.06
N GLN A 149 -0.60 -2.44 12.84
CA GLN A 149 -1.48 -1.65 11.96
C GLN A 149 -2.33 -2.52 11.03
N ILE A 150 -3.60 -2.12 10.86
CA ILE A 150 -4.58 -2.79 10.00
C ILE A 150 -5.39 -1.76 9.21
N LYS A 151 -5.61 -2.05 7.92
CA LYS A 151 -6.55 -1.33 7.05
C LYS A 151 -7.71 -2.26 6.72
N THR A 152 -8.82 -2.12 7.46
CA THR A 152 -10.02 -2.95 7.25
C THR A 152 -11.29 -2.14 6.96
N GLY A 153 -11.12 -0.93 6.42
CA GLY A 153 -12.20 -0.10 5.88
C GLY A 153 -12.77 0.91 6.88
N ALA A 154 -13.80 1.63 6.46
CA ALA A 154 -14.46 2.62 7.29
C ALA A 154 -15.16 1.96 8.50
N PRO A 155 -15.47 2.72 9.57
CA PRO A 155 -16.35 2.28 10.65
C PRO A 155 -17.82 2.26 10.20
N CYS A 156 -18.09 1.64 9.05
CA CYS A 156 -19.38 1.51 8.40
C CYS A 156 -19.36 0.26 7.52
N ARG A 157 -20.53 -0.36 7.34
CA ARG A 157 -20.74 -1.66 6.67
C ARG A 157 -20.13 -2.82 7.45
N SER A 158 -20.94 -3.85 7.70
CA SER A 158 -20.63 -4.88 8.70
C SER A 158 -19.46 -5.78 8.33
N GLU A 159 -19.13 -5.91 7.04
CA GLU A 159 -17.94 -6.65 6.60
C GLU A 159 -16.64 -5.99 7.08
N ARG A 160 -16.68 -4.70 7.43
CA ARG A 160 -15.57 -3.93 8.04
C ARG A 160 -15.65 -4.00 9.56
N LEU A 161 -16.83 -3.70 10.12
CA LEU A 161 -17.07 -3.69 11.55
C LEU A 161 -16.85 -5.06 12.19
N ALA A 162 -17.07 -6.16 11.48
CA ALA A 162 -16.80 -7.51 11.99
C ALA A 162 -15.35 -7.66 12.47
N LYS A 163 -14.38 -7.15 11.70
CA LYS A 163 -12.95 -7.19 12.05
C LYS A 163 -12.62 -6.23 13.20
N TYR A 164 -13.12 -5.00 13.17
CA TYR A 164 -12.91 -4.06 14.28
C TYR A 164 -13.52 -4.55 15.60
N ASN A 165 -14.71 -5.13 15.54
CA ASN A 165 -15.35 -5.73 16.71
C ASN A 165 -14.57 -6.94 17.23
N GLN A 166 -13.95 -7.73 16.35
CA GLN A 166 -13.07 -8.82 16.76
C GLN A 166 -11.81 -8.31 17.48
N LEU A 167 -11.23 -7.19 17.04
CA LEU A 167 -10.10 -6.57 17.73
C LEU A 167 -10.41 -6.04 19.14
N MET A 168 -11.68 -5.73 19.43
CA MET A 168 -12.10 -5.22 20.74
C MET A 168 -12.47 -6.33 21.76
N ARG A 169 -12.63 -7.58 21.31
CA ARG A 169 -12.99 -8.72 22.17
C ARG A 169 -11.77 -9.24 22.92
#